data_AF-A0A643FRB1-F1
#
_entry.id   AF-A0A643FRB1-F1
#
_cell.length_a   1.000
_cell.length_b   1.000
_cell.length_c   1.000
_cell.angle_alpha   90.00
_cell.angle_beta   90.00
_cell.angle_gamma   90.00
#
_symmetry.space_group_name_H-M   'P 1'
#
loop_
_entity.id
_entity.type
_entity.pdbx_description
1 polymer ?
#
loop_
_entity_poly.entity_id
_entity_poly.type
_entity_poly.pdbx_seq_one_letter_code
_entity_poly.pdbx_strand_id
1 'polypeptide(L)' 'MQAWISAGNADTPIPSAFLLGNAAPCFALIGIAARKPALFWGALAAIPALPVLLALHWI' A
#
# COMPACT_ATOMS: atom_id res chain seq x y z
N MET A 1 7.59 6.78 13.16
CA MET A 1 7.24 5.92 12.01
C MET A 1 7.43 6.66 10.68
N GLN A 2 6.74 7.78 10.42
CA GLN A 2 6.95 8.60 9.21
C GLN A 2 8.39 9.09 9.04
N ALA A 3 9.07 9.40 10.16
CA ALA A 3 10.50 9.72 10.20
C ALA A 3 11.42 8.57 9.72
N TRP A 4 11.00 7.31 9.89
CA TRP A 4 11.80 6.15 9.45
C TRP A 4 11.67 5.90 7.95
N ILE A 5 10.45 6.09 7.40
CA ILE A 5 10.18 5.97 5.97
C ILE A 5 10.82 7.14 5.19
N SER A 6 10.70 8.37 5.72
CA SER A 6 11.35 9.56 5.13
C SER A 6 12.87 9.54 5.18
N ALA A 7 13.46 8.79 6.12
CA ALA A 7 14.90 8.53 6.16
C ALA A 7 15.39 7.56 5.07
N GLY A 8 14.53 7.11 4.14
CA GLY A 8 14.92 6.23 3.02
C GLY A 8 15.14 4.78 3.43
N ASN A 9 14.80 4.42 4.68
CA ASN A 9 14.94 3.05 5.18
C ASN A 9 13.83 2.11 4.66
N ALA A 10 13.05 2.54 3.68
CA ALA A 10 11.96 1.76 3.10
C ALA A 10 12.46 0.40 2.58
N ASP A 11 13.70 0.28 2.11
CA ASP A 11 14.26 -0.99 1.62
C ASP A 11 14.87 -1.88 2.72
N THR A 12 15.01 -1.36 3.93
CA THR A 12 15.56 -2.13 5.05
C THR A 12 14.52 -3.08 5.67
N PRO A 13 14.98 -4.13 6.38
CA PRO A 13 14.09 -5.04 7.09
C PRO A 13 13.23 -4.26 8.09
N ILE A 14 11.93 -4.49 8.03
CA ILE A 14 10.98 -3.82 8.92
C ILE A 14 11.24 -4.29 10.36
N PRO A 15 11.47 -3.36 11.32
CA PRO A 15 11.63 -3.72 12.72
C PRO A 15 10.41 -4.47 13.25
N SER A 16 10.63 -5.59 13.95
CA SER A 16 9.56 -6.46 14.48
C SER A 16 8.59 -5.72 15.41
N ALA A 17 9.05 -4.63 16.05
CA ALA A 17 8.21 -3.73 16.85
C ALA A 17 7.07 -3.06 16.05
N PHE A 18 7.22 -2.88 14.73
CA PHE A 18 6.18 -2.34 13.85
C PHE A 18 5.27 -3.40 13.24
N LEU A 19 5.60 -4.68 13.43
CA LEU A 19 4.80 -5.83 12.97
C LEU A 19 3.84 -6.34 14.05
N LEU A 20 3.88 -5.78 15.27
CA LEU A 20 3.04 -6.23 16.38
C LEU A 20 1.79 -5.35 16.54
N GLY A 21 0.63 -5.99 16.63
CA GLY A 21 -0.65 -5.34 16.96
C GLY A 21 -1.40 -4.70 15.78
N ASN A 22 -2.44 -3.95 16.09
CA ASN A 22 -3.39 -3.40 15.11
C ASN A 22 -2.79 -2.36 14.14
N ALA A 23 -1.57 -1.88 14.41
CA ALA A 23 -0.86 -0.93 13.54
C ALA A 23 -0.10 -1.63 12.39
N ALA A 24 0.14 -2.94 12.48
CA ALA A 24 0.82 -3.73 11.46
C ALA A 24 0.22 -3.61 10.04
N PRO A 25 -1.11 -3.68 9.83
CA PRO A 25 -1.68 -3.55 8.48
C PRO A 25 -1.50 -2.14 7.89
N CYS A 26 -1.67 -1.08 8.70
CA CYS A 26 -1.37 0.28 8.24
C CYS A 26 0.10 0.43 7.84
N PHE A 27 1.02 -0.18 8.60
CA PHE A 27 2.43 -0.12 8.27
C PHE A 27 2.77 -0.86 6.97
N ALA A 28 2.17 -2.02 6.74
CA ALA A 28 2.32 -2.75 5.49
C ALA A 28 1.86 -1.91 4.29
N LEU A 29 0.71 -1.24 4.39
CA LEU A 29 0.19 -0.39 3.31
C LEU A 29 1.09 0.81 3.02
N ILE A 30 1.54 1.52 4.06
CA ILE A 30 2.43 2.68 3.89
C ILE A 30 3.80 2.23 3.34
N GLY A 31 4.31 1.09 3.78
CA GLY A 31 5.54 0.50 3.26
C GLY A 31 5.45 0.13 1.77
N ILE A 32 4.32 -0.45 1.35
CA ILE A 32 4.07 -0.78 -0.07
C ILE A 32 3.95 0.51 -0.90
N ALA A 33 3.23 1.51 -0.41
CA ALA A 33 3.09 2.81 -1.06
C ALA A 33 4.44 3.51 -1.25
N ALA A 34 5.36 3.40 -0.28
CA ALA A 34 6.69 3.98 -0.35
C ALA A 34 7.65 3.22 -1.28
N ARG A 35 7.65 1.88 -1.25
CA ARG A 35 8.57 1.05 -2.08
C ARG A 35 8.12 0.95 -3.53
N LYS A 36 6.81 0.81 -3.77
CA LYS A 36 6.23 0.52 -5.09
C LYS A 36 4.99 1.39 -5.33
N PRO A 37 5.14 2.71 -5.48
CA PRO A 37 4.01 3.64 -5.57
C PRO A 37 3.09 3.31 -6.75
N ALA A 38 3.64 2.95 -7.90
CA ALA A 38 2.85 2.60 -9.08
C ALA A 38 1.92 1.40 -8.84
N LEU A 39 2.39 0.36 -8.14
CA LEU A 39 1.55 -0.81 -7.82
C LEU A 39 0.48 -0.48 -6.79
N PHE A 40 0.81 0.31 -5.77
CA PHE A 40 -0.15 0.72 -4.76
C PHE A 40 -1.29 1.55 -5.35
N TRP A 41 -0.96 2.61 -6.09
CA TRP A 41 -1.94 3.49 -6.71
C TRP A 41 -2.70 2.79 -7.84
N GLY A 42 -2.03 1.91 -8.60
CA GLY A 42 -2.68 1.08 -9.62
C GLY A 42 -3.72 0.13 -9.03
N ALA A 43 -3.39 -0.56 -7.94
CA ALA A 43 -4.33 -1.44 -7.23
C ALA A 43 -5.50 -0.63 -6.64
N LEU A 44 -5.23 0.55 -6.07
CA LEU A 44 -6.26 1.42 -5.53
C LEU A 44 -7.24 1.91 -6.62
N ALA A 45 -6.72 2.27 -7.79
CA ALA A 45 -7.53 2.66 -8.94
C ALA A 45 -8.33 1.49 -9.54
N ALA A 46 -7.79 0.26 -9.46
CA ALA A 46 -8.47 -0.94 -9.96
C ALA A 46 -9.75 -1.27 -9.17
N ILE A 47 -9.82 -0.92 -7.88
CA ILE A 47 -10.99 -1.22 -7.02
C ILE A 47 -12.29 -0.63 -7.59
N PRO A 48 -12.37 0.66 -7.96
CA PRO A 48 -13.53 1.20 -8.65
C PRO A 48 -13.51 0.94 -10.17
N ALA A 49 -12.34 0.85 -10.81
CA ALA A 49 -12.28 0.66 -12.26
C ALA A 49 -12.81 -0.70 -12.71
N LEU A 50 -12.52 -1.79 -11.98
CA LEU A 50 -13.03 -3.12 -12.29
C LEU A 50 -14.57 -3.21 -12.28
N PRO A 51 -15.30 -2.77 -11.23
CA PRO A 51 -16.75 -2.81 -11.25
C PRO A 51 -17.34 -1.87 -12.30
N VAL A 52 -16.72 -0.72 -12.59
CA VAL A 52 -17.16 0.18 -13.66
C VAL A 52 -16.99 -0.47 -15.03
N LEU A 53 -15.83 -1.06 -15.32
CA LEU A 53 -15.57 -1.77 -16.57
C LEU A 53 -16.49 -3.00 -16.72
N LEU A 54 -16.73 -3.73 -15.63
CA LEU A 54 -17.67 -4.83 -15.61
C LEU A 54 -19.09 -4.34 -15.92
N ALA A 55 -19.54 -3.25 -15.28
CA ALA A 55 -20.85 -2.66 -15.56
C ALA A 55 -20.97 -2.20 -17.01
N LEU A 56 -19.92 -1.58 -17.57
CA LEU A 56 -19.90 -1.16 -18.98
C LEU A 56 -19.95 -2.35 -19.95
N HIS A 57 -19.34 -3.49 -19.59
CA HIS A 57 -19.33 -4.69 -20.43
C HIS A 57 -20.73 -5.31 -20.61
N TRP A 58 -21.63 -5.10 -19.64
CA TRP A 58 -22.99 -5.66 -19.66
C TRP A 58 -24.03 -4.73 -20.31
N ILE A 59 -23.63 -3.58 -20.86
CA ILE A 59 -24.47 -2.60 -21.58
C ILE A 59 -24.27 -2.78 -23.09
#